data_AF-H0SJD8-F1
#
_entry.id   AF-H0SJD8-F1
#
_cell.length_a   1.000
_cell.length_b   1.000
_cell.length_c   1.000
_cell.angle_alpha   90.00
_cell.angle_beta   90.00
_cell.angle_gamma   90.00
#
_symmetry.space_group_name_H-M   'P 1'
#
loop_
_entity.id
_entity.type
_entity.pdbx_description
1 polymer ?
#
loop_
_entity_poly.entity_id
_entity_poly.type
_entity_poly.pdbx_seq_one_letter_code
_entity_poly.pdbx_strand_id
1 'polypeptide(L)' 'MPLTPEERQNERLKLLANWMNTLATAIVTAGTFVPLAQFVYGVLPPGTPAGLIYGSGVVCIATGVLLHLLGQWILGGLR' A
#
# COMPACT_ATOMS: atom_id res chain seq x y z
N MET A 1 -22.43 -17.54 -20.24
CA MET A 1 -21.31 -18.30 -20.85
C MET A 1 -20.28 -18.54 -19.75
N PRO A 2 -19.81 -19.77 -19.53
CA PRO A 2 -18.73 -20.01 -18.56
C PRO A 2 -17.41 -19.41 -19.06
N LEU A 3 -16.61 -18.85 -18.14
CA LEU A 3 -15.28 -18.31 -18.44
C LEU A 3 -14.35 -19.40 -18.97
N THR A 4 -13.57 -19.05 -19.98
CA THR A 4 -12.45 -19.85 -20.46
C THR A 4 -11.35 -19.95 -19.38
N PRO A 5 -10.46 -20.96 -19.46
CA PRO A 5 -9.35 -21.08 -18.52
C PRO A 5 -8.45 -19.83 -18.45
N GLU A 6 -8.21 -19.19 -19.59
CA GLU A 6 -7.38 -17.98 -19.70
C GLU A 6 -8.05 -16.77 -19.03
N GLU A 7 -9.34 -16.56 -19.28
CA GLU A 7 -10.10 -15.49 -18.63
C GLU A 7 -10.08 -15.64 -17.10
N ARG A 8 -10.22 -16.88 -16.60
CA ARG A 8 -10.14 -17.17 -15.15
C ARG A 8 -8.76 -16.86 -14.57
N GLN A 9 -7.69 -17.18 -15.29
CA GLN A 9 -6.33 -16.86 -14.87
C GLN A 9 -6.12 -15.35 -14.82
N ASN A 10 -6.56 -14.64 -15.86
CA ASN A 10 -6.47 -13.18 -15.94
C ASN A 10 -7.26 -12.49 -14.83
N GLU A 11 -8.47 -12.96 -14.51
CA GLU A 11 -9.24 -12.44 -13.38
C GLU A 11 -8.51 -12.62 -12.05
N ARG A 12 -7.88 -13.77 -11.81
CA ARG A 12 -7.09 -14.00 -10.59
C ARG A 12 -5.91 -13.03 -10.49
N LEU A 13 -5.19 -12.80 -11.58
CA LEU A 13 -4.08 -11.83 -11.61
C LEU A 13 -4.57 -10.40 -11.34
N LYS A 14 -5.71 -10.00 -11.93
CA LYS A 14 -6.33 -8.68 -11.68
C LYS A 14 -6.74 -8.52 -10.22
N LEU A 15 -7.38 -9.52 -9.63
CA LEU A 15 -7.79 -9.48 -8.22
C LEU A 15 -6.58 -9.40 -7.29
N LEU A 16 -5.51 -10.15 -7.58
CA LEU A 16 -4.28 -10.09 -6.82
C LEU A 16 -3.64 -8.69 -6.90
N ALA A 17 -3.47 -8.15 -8.10
CA ALA A 17 -2.92 -6.81 -8.29
C ALA A 17 -3.77 -5.72 -7.61
N ASN A 18 -5.10 -5.83 -7.69
CA ASN A 18 -6.01 -4.92 -7.00
C ASN A 18 -5.87 -5.00 -5.47
N TRP A 19 -5.71 -6.21 -4.94
CA TRP A 19 -5.47 -6.42 -3.52
C TRP A 19 -4.14 -5.77 -3.09
N MET A 20 -3.06 -5.95 -3.86
CA MET A 20 -1.78 -5.29 -3.59
C MET A 20 -1.88 -3.76 -3.61
N ASN A 21 -2.61 -3.20 -4.57
CA ASN A 21 -2.84 -1.75 -4.66
C ASN A 21 -3.68 -1.22 -3.50
N THR A 22 -4.67 -1.98 -3.04
CA THR A 22 -5.46 -1.63 -1.85
C THR A 22 -4.58 -1.60 -0.61
N LEU A 23 -3.72 -2.61 -0.43
CA LEU A 23 -2.77 -2.68 0.68
C LEU A 23 -1.76 -1.52 0.63
N ALA A 24 -1.21 -1.23 -0.56
CA ALA A 24 -0.32 -0.09 -0.78
C ALA A 24 -0.99 1.22 -0.34
N THR A 25 -2.23 1.45 -0.76
CA THR A 25 -3.01 2.64 -0.40
C THR A 25 -3.21 2.74 1.11
N ALA A 26 -3.57 1.65 1.77
CA ALA A 26 -3.77 1.62 3.23
C ALA A 26 -2.48 1.98 3.99
N ILE A 27 -1.34 1.40 3.58
CA ILE A 27 -0.05 1.63 4.22
C ILE A 27 0.41 3.09 4.02
N VAL A 28 0.31 3.63 2.79
CA VAL A 28 0.67 5.02 2.50
C VAL A 28 -0.21 5.98 3.31
N THR A 29 -1.52 5.70 3.37
CA THR A 29 -2.49 6.48 4.15
C THR A 29 -2.08 6.50 5.62
N ALA A 30 -1.87 5.35 6.24
CA ALA A 30 -1.44 5.28 7.64
C ALA A 30 -0.11 6.01 7.89
N GLY A 31 0.89 5.77 7.02
CA GLY A 31 2.19 6.40 7.08
C GLY A 31 2.21 7.90 6.86
N THR A 32 1.14 8.47 6.30
CA THR A 32 1.01 9.92 6.08
C THR A 32 0.17 10.57 7.17
N PHE A 33 -0.98 9.99 7.49
CA PHE A 33 -1.94 10.62 8.41
C PHE A 33 -1.51 10.55 9.87
N VAL A 34 -0.78 9.50 10.30
CA VAL A 34 -0.26 9.43 11.68
C VAL A 34 0.75 10.55 11.97
N PRO A 35 1.83 10.73 11.18
CA PRO A 35 2.76 11.83 11.43
C PRO A 35 2.12 13.21 11.24
N LEU A 36 1.18 13.36 10.29
CA LEU A 36 0.42 14.61 10.13
C LEU A 36 -0.43 14.91 11.38
N ALA A 37 -1.17 13.94 11.89
CA ALA A 37 -1.96 14.09 13.11
C ALA A 37 -1.07 14.42 14.31
N GLN A 38 0.11 13.82 14.40
CA GLN A 38 1.08 14.17 15.43
C GLN A 38 1.58 15.62 15.31
N PHE A 39 1.87 16.08 14.09
CA PHE A 39 2.33 17.44 13.85
C PHE A 39 1.27 18.50 14.19
N VAL A 40 0.00 18.25 13.84
CA VAL A 40 -1.09 19.22 14.02
C VAL A 40 -1.68 19.18 15.44
N TYR A 41 -1.85 17.99 16.01
CA TYR A 41 -2.64 17.78 17.21
C TYR A 41 -1.84 17.21 18.40
N GLY A 42 -0.61 16.73 18.19
CA GLY A 42 0.20 16.13 19.26
C GLY A 42 -0.42 14.85 19.86
N VAL A 43 -1.02 13.99 19.01
CA VAL A 43 -1.76 12.78 19.43
C VAL A 43 -0.92 11.68 20.10
N LEU A 44 0.40 11.70 19.94
CA LEU A 44 1.32 10.70 20.50
C LEU A 44 1.89 11.14 21.85
N PRO A 45 2.30 10.18 22.71
CA PRO A 45 2.86 10.50 24.02
C PRO A 45 4.03 11.49 23.99
N PRO A 46 4.12 12.40 24.97
CA PRO A 46 5.28 13.28 25.12
C PRO A 46 6.59 12.49 25.18
N GLY A 47 7.61 12.94 24.46
CA GLY A 47 8.90 12.26 24.38
C GLY A 47 8.99 11.19 23.29
N THR A 48 7.94 10.95 22.50
CA THR A 48 8.02 10.09 21.32
C THR A 48 9.10 10.63 20.36
N PRO A 49 10.13 9.84 20.01
CA PRO A 49 11.22 10.29 19.14
C PRO A 49 10.72 10.71 17.75
N ALA A 50 11.10 11.91 17.31
CA ALA A 50 10.75 12.42 15.97
C ALA A 50 11.21 11.46 14.85
N GLY A 51 12.36 10.81 15.03
CA GLY A 51 12.87 9.80 14.10
C GLY A 51 11.94 8.60 13.93
N LEU A 52 11.24 8.17 14.98
CA LEU A 52 10.24 7.08 14.87
C LEU A 52 8.98 7.55 14.15
N ILE A 53 8.53 8.77 14.42
CA ILE A 53 7.32 9.35 13.82
C ILE A 53 7.52 9.54 12.31
N TYR A 54 8.56 10.26 11.91
CA TYR A 54 8.78 10.56 10.49
C TYR A 54 9.45 9.39 9.75
N GLY A 55 10.31 8.62 10.43
CA GLY A 55 10.94 7.43 9.85
C GLY A 55 9.94 6.34 9.52
N SER A 56 8.94 6.09 10.37
CA SER A 56 7.86 5.15 10.06
C SER A 56 7.05 5.60 8.85
N GLY A 57 6.78 6.90 8.71
CA GLY A 57 6.12 7.45 7.52
C GLY A 57 6.90 7.17 6.23
N VAL A 58 8.22 7.38 6.23
CA VAL A 58 9.09 7.07 5.08
C VAL A 58 9.05 5.58 4.74
N VAL A 59 9.14 4.69 5.74
CA VAL A 59 9.08 3.24 5.54
C VAL A 59 7.73 2.81 4.97
N CYS A 60 6.62 3.38 5.46
CA CYS A 60 5.28 3.12 4.94
C CYS A 60 5.15 3.55 3.48
N ILE A 61 5.61 4.76 3.13
CA ILE A 61 5.56 5.26 1.75
C ILE A 61 6.39 4.34 0.83
N ALA A 62 7.63 4.02 1.21
CA ALA A 62 8.49 3.13 0.43
C ALA A 62 7.84 1.75 0.23
N THR A 63 7.28 1.17 1.30
CA THR A 63 6.58 -0.12 1.24
C THR A 63 5.37 -0.05 0.31
N GLY A 64 4.56 1.00 0.41
CA GLY A 64 3.40 1.19 -0.45
C GLY A 64 3.77 1.34 -1.92
N VAL A 65 4.82 2.10 -2.23
CA VAL A 65 5.35 2.22 -3.60
C VAL A 65 5.80 0.85 -4.13
N LEU A 66 6.54 0.08 -3.33
CA LEU A 66 6.98 -1.27 -3.72
C LEU A 66 5.79 -2.20 -3.99
N LEU A 67 4.76 -2.18 -3.13
CA LEU A 67 3.55 -2.98 -3.32
C LEU A 67 2.77 -2.55 -4.57
N HIS A 68 2.69 -1.25 -4.83
CA HIS A 68 2.05 -0.73 -6.04
C HIS A 68 2.78 -1.21 -7.31
N LEU A 69 4.11 -1.08 -7.34
CA LEU A 69 4.92 -1.54 -8.46
C LEU A 69 4.82 -3.05 -8.66
N LEU A 70 4.76 -3.82 -7.57
CA LEU A 70 4.56 -5.27 -7.64
C LEU A 70 3.18 -5.63 -8.20
N GLY A 71 2.13 -4.89 -7.81
CA GLY A 71 0.80 -5.01 -8.41
C GLY A 71 0.80 -4.72 -9.92
N GLN A 72 1.49 -3.66 -10.35
CA GLN A 72 1.66 -3.33 -11.77
C GLN A 72 2.41 -4.44 -12.53
N TRP A 73 3.47 -4.99 -11.93
CA TRP A 73 4.23 -6.09 -12.54
C TRP A 73 3.39 -7.36 -12.72
N ILE A 74 2.53 -7.69 -11.75
CA ILE A 74 1.59 -8.82 -11.86
C ILE A 74 0.59 -8.62 -12.99
N LEU A 75 0.09 -7.40 -13.20
CA LEU A 75 -0.79 -7.08 -14.34
C LEU A 75 -0.08 -7.21 -15.69
N GLY A 76 1.24 -7.05 -15.73
CA GLY A 76 2.03 -7.31 -16.94
C GLY A 76 2.02 -8.78 -17.40
N GLY A 77 1.55 -9.70 -16.55
CA GLY A 77 1.40 -11.13 -16.87
C GLY A 77 0.06 -11.51 -17.52
N LEU A 78 -0.81 -10.54 -17.81
CA LEU A 78 -2.08 -10.78 -18.51
C LEU A 78 -1.82 -11.27 -19.95
N ARG A 79 -2.60 -12.28 -20.37
CA ARG A 79 -2.55 -12.87 -21.72
C ARG A 79 -3.82 -12.59 -22.50
#